data_AF-A0A6P2EFI4-F1
#
_entry.id   AF-A0A6P2EFI4-F1
#
_cell.length_a   1.000
_cell.length_b   1.000
_cell.length_c   1.000
_cell.angle_alpha   90.00
_cell.angle_beta   90.00
_cell.angle_gamma   90.00
#
_symmetry.space_group_name_H-M   'P 1'
#
loop_
_entity.id
_entity.type
_entity.pdbx_description
1 polymer ?
#
loop_
_entity_poly.entity_id
_entity_poly.type
_entity_poly.pdbx_seq_one_letter_code
_entity_poly.pdbx_strand_id
1 'polypeptide(L)'
;MTLQEEQPGFDVERRLCDDASGQYRAELRDRLGAMQNACALARRQLHDRETYRRVEAALAAVGAAATVLELMPRAGAVQRQSGEEPRHTPCY
;
A
#
# COMPACT_ATOMS: atom_id res chain seq x y z
N MET A 1 -20.57 3.00 -28.19
CA MET A 1 -19.14 2.79 -27.91
C MET A 1 -18.79 3.73 -26.77
N THR A 2 -18.85 3.25 -25.54
CA THR A 2 -18.54 4.05 -24.34
C THR A 2 -17.03 4.07 -24.19
N LEU A 3 -16.43 5.22 -24.47
CA LEU A 3 -15.06 5.54 -24.05
C LEU A 3 -15.03 5.35 -22.53
N GLN A 4 -14.45 4.26 -22.06
CA GLN A 4 -13.98 4.16 -20.69
C GLN A 4 -12.96 5.28 -20.56
N GLU A 5 -13.37 6.37 -19.92
CA GLU A 5 -12.44 7.32 -19.34
C GLU A 5 -11.54 6.50 -18.41
N GLU A 6 -10.36 6.13 -18.92
CA GLU A 6 -9.18 5.97 -18.09
C GLU A 6 -9.10 7.27 -17.30
N GLN A 7 -9.72 7.28 -16.12
CA GLN A 7 -9.32 8.21 -15.08
C GLN A 7 -7.80 8.09 -15.06
N PRO A 8 -7.04 9.20 -15.06
CA PRO A 8 -5.61 9.17 -14.80
C PRO A 8 -5.43 8.78 -13.33
N GLY A 9 -5.83 7.54 -13.02
CA GLY A 9 -5.60 6.84 -11.80
C GLY A 9 -4.10 6.73 -11.75
N PHE A 10 -3.53 7.58 -10.91
CA PHE A 10 -2.22 7.41 -10.35
C PHE A 10 -2.06 5.91 -10.06
N ASP A 11 -1.37 5.18 -10.93
CA ASP A 11 -1.26 3.74 -10.84
C ASP A 11 -0.20 3.44 -9.77
N VAL A 12 -0.60 3.68 -8.53
CA VAL A 12 0.22 3.53 -7.32
C VAL A 12 0.67 2.08 -7.20
N GLU A 13 -0.17 1.13 -7.62
CA GLU A 13 0.14 -0.30 -7.65
C GLU A 13 1.27 -0.59 -8.63
N ARG A 14 1.16 -0.11 -9.88
CA ARG A 14 2.22 -0.26 -10.87
C ARG A 14 3.51 0.41 -10.44
N ARG A 15 3.44 1.64 -9.90
CA ARG A 15 4.61 2.33 -9.37
C ARG A 15 5.26 1.59 -8.19
N LEU A 16 4.49 0.97 -7.31
CA LEU A 16 5.00 0.16 -6.21
C LEU A 16 5.61 -1.17 -6.68
N CYS A 17 5.06 -1.76 -7.75
CA CYS A 17 5.60 -2.95 -8.39
C CYS A 17 6.89 -2.68 -9.19
N ASP A 18 7.02 -1.50 -9.79
CA ASP A 18 8.20 -1.08 -10.56
C ASP A 18 9.31 -0.50 -9.66
N ASP A 19 9.00 -0.14 -8.40
CA ASP A 19 9.92 0.40 -7.40
C ASP A 19 10.87 -0.66 -6.83
N ALA A 20 11.86 -1.05 -7.63
CA ALA A 20 12.92 -2.00 -7.23
C ALA A 20 13.78 -1.49 -6.07
N SER A 21 13.93 -0.17 -5.92
CA SER A 21 14.68 0.44 -4.80
C SER A 21 13.88 0.49 -3.51
N GLY A 22 12.56 0.30 -3.56
CA GLY A 22 11.66 0.45 -2.42
C GLY A 22 11.52 1.90 -1.92
N GLN A 23 12.04 2.88 -2.68
CA GLN A 23 12.11 4.27 -2.28
C GLN A 23 10.72 4.92 -2.30
N TYR A 24 9.94 4.64 -3.33
CA TYR A 24 8.57 5.13 -3.43
C TYR A 24 7.70 4.54 -2.31
N ARG A 25 7.91 3.27 -1.99
CA ARG A 25 7.23 2.61 -0.87
C ARG A 25 7.61 3.21 0.49
N ALA A 26 8.88 3.56 0.69
CA ALA A 26 9.35 4.23 1.90
C ALA A 26 8.75 5.63 2.03
N GLU A 27 8.75 6.41 0.95
CA GLU A 27 8.11 7.74 0.90
C GLU A 27 6.61 7.66 1.21
N LEU A 28 5.91 6.68 0.63
CA LEU A 28 4.47 6.52 0.84
C LEU A 28 4.17 6.12 2.30
N ARG A 29 5.01 5.28 2.91
CA ARG A 29 4.91 4.95 4.34
C ARG A 29 5.13 6.17 5.21
N ASP A 30 6.14 6.99 4.91
CA ASP A 30 6.42 8.21 5.67
C ASP A 30 5.26 9.21 5.60
N ARG A 31 4.68 9.43 4.41
CA ARG A 31 3.49 10.28 4.23
C ARG A 31 2.28 9.77 5.01
N LEU A 32 2.01 8.46 4.97
CA LEU A 32 0.92 7.87 5.75
C LEU A 32 1.16 8.03 7.25
N GLY A 33 2.40 7.88 7.73
CA GLY A 33 2.79 8.14 9.11
C GLY A 33 2.58 9.60 9.53
N ALA A 34 2.97 10.55 8.68
CA ALA A 34 2.74 11.97 8.90
C ALA A 34 1.24 12.30 8.99
N MET A 35 0.41 11.70 8.11
CA MET A 35 -1.05 11.86 8.15
C MET A 35 -1.66 11.26 9.43
N GLN A 36 -1.20 10.10 9.89
CA GLN A 36 -1.64 9.53 11.18
C GLN A 36 -1.30 10.45 12.34
N ASN A 37 -0.08 10.99 12.38
CA ASN A 37 0.34 11.92 13.42
C ASN A 37 -0.49 13.20 13.40
N ALA A 38 -0.76 13.77 12.22
CA ALA A 38 -1.62 14.94 12.07
C ALA A 38 -3.05 14.67 12.58
N CYS A 39 -3.64 13.52 12.21
CA CYS A 39 -4.97 13.14 12.69
C CYS A 39 -4.99 12.85 14.19
N ALA A 40 -3.94 12.24 14.75
CA ALA A 40 -3.83 12.01 16.19
C ALA A 40 -3.73 13.32 16.98
N LEU A 41 -2.99 14.31 16.46
CA LEU A 41 -2.92 15.65 17.03
C LEU A 41 -4.25 16.39 16.92
N ALA A 42 -4.93 16.30 15.78
CA ALA A 42 -6.27 16.86 15.61
C ALA A 42 -7.24 16.24 16.62
N ARG A 43 -7.24 14.91 16.79
CA ARG A 43 -8.10 14.21 17.75
C ARG A 43 -7.94 14.71 19.19
N ARG A 44 -6.74 15.11 19.60
CA ARG A 44 -6.46 15.65 20.95
C ARG A 44 -6.98 17.07 21.17
N GLN A 45 -7.19 17.82 20.09
CA GLN A 45 -7.60 19.24 20.12
C GLN A 45 -9.10 19.43 19.87
N LEU A 46 -9.86 18.34 19.69
CA LEU A 46 -11.26 18.40 19.29
C LEU A 46 -12.19 18.33 20.49
N HIS A 47 -13.07 19.34 20.56
CA HIS A 47 -14.20 19.40 21.49
C HIS A 47 -15.53 19.07 20.81
N ASP A 48 -15.56 19.03 19.47
CA ASP A 48 -16.74 18.73 18.67
C ASP A 48 -16.83 17.25 18.27
N ARG A 49 -18.03 16.67 18.44
CA ARG A 49 -18.30 15.24 18.23
C ARG A 49 -18.31 14.85 16.76
N GLU A 50 -18.81 15.71 15.87
CA GLU A 50 -18.86 15.41 14.44
C GLU A 50 -17.44 15.41 13.85
N THR A 51 -16.65 16.41 14.21
CA THR A 51 -15.26 16.53 13.78
C THR A 51 -14.41 15.39 14.33
N TYR A 52 -14.65 14.97 15.58
CA TYR A 52 -14.00 13.78 16.15
C TYR A 52 -14.27 12.53 15.29
N ARG A 53 -15.53 12.27 14.93
CA ARG A 53 -15.89 11.12 14.06
C ARG A 53 -15.24 11.18 12.70
N ARG A 54 -15.14 12.37 12.09
CA ARG A 54 -14.45 12.55 10.80
C ARG A 54 -12.96 12.24 10.93
N VAL A 55 -12.32 12.68 12.02
CA VAL A 55 -10.91 12.38 12.30
C VAL A 55 -10.69 10.90 12.62
N GLU A 56 -11.61 10.24 13.33
CA GLU A 56 -11.55 8.79 13.53
C GLU A 56 -11.66 8.01 12.23
N ALA A 57 -12.61 8.39 11.36
CA ALA A 57 -12.73 7.78 10.03
C ALA A 57 -11.46 7.98 9.19
N ALA A 58 -10.87 9.17 9.25
CA ALA A 58 -9.60 9.45 8.58
C ALA A 58 -8.44 8.60 9.15
N LEU A 59 -8.33 8.46 10.47
CA LEU A 59 -7.33 7.57 11.10
C LEU A 59 -7.50 6.11 10.65
N ALA A 60 -8.73 5.61 10.62
CA ALA A 60 -9.01 4.26 10.17
C ALA A 60 -8.64 4.05 8.69
N ALA A 61 -8.98 5.01 7.83
CA ALA A 61 -8.65 4.96 6.41
C ALA A 61 -7.13 4.98 6.17
N VAL A 62 -6.39 5.86 6.86
CA VAL A 62 -4.93 5.92 6.74
C VAL A 62 -4.26 4.66 7.31
N GLY A 63 -4.79 4.10 8.40
CA GLY A 63 -4.37 2.81 8.94
C GLY A 63 -4.55 1.67 7.93
N ALA A 64 -5.73 1.59 7.31
CA ALA A 64 -5.99 0.60 6.27
C ALA A 64 -5.06 0.76 5.06
N ALA A 65 -4.82 1.99 4.62
CA ALA A 65 -3.88 2.26 3.52
C ALA A 65 -2.45 1.81 3.85
N ALA A 66 -2.00 2.02 5.09
CA ALA A 66 -0.69 1.54 5.54
C ALA A 66 -0.63 0.00 5.55
N THR A 67 -1.68 -0.68 6.03
CA THR A 67 -1.76 -2.14 6.00
C THR A 67 -1.73 -2.69 4.57
N VAL A 68 -2.50 -2.10 3.65
CA VAL A 68 -2.50 -2.50 2.23
C VAL A 68 -1.09 -2.32 1.63
N LEU A 69 -0.44 -1.20 1.94
CA LEU A 69 0.93 -0.94 1.51
C LEU A 69 1.93 -1.98 2.06
N GLU A 70 1.68 -2.61 3.20
CA GLU A 70 2.52 -3.67 3.75
C GLU A 70 2.26 -5.03 3.13
N LEU A 71 1.01 -5.32 2.77
CA LEU A 71 0.60 -6.57 2.14
C LEU A 71 1.01 -6.66 0.66
N MET A 72 1.26 -5.53 0.00
CA MET A 72 1.68 -5.53 -1.40
C MET A 72 3.03 -6.26 -1.60
N PRO A 73 3.20 -7.09 -2.64
CA PRO A 73 4.49 -7.70 -2.93
C PRO A 73 5.54 -6.61 -3.18
N ARG A 74 6.78 -6.85 -2.77
CA ARG A 74 7.91 -6.01 -3.21
C ARG A 74 8.30 -6.44 -4.62
N ALA A 75 8.69 -5.46 -5.45
CA ALA A 75 9.32 -5.72 -6.74
C ALA A 75 10.43 -6.79 -6.57
N GLY A 76 10.28 -7.93 -7.26
CA GLY A 76 11.21 -9.06 -7.19
C GLY A 76 10.82 -10.25 -6.30
N ALA A 77 9.76 -10.16 -5.48
CA ALA A 77 9.29 -11.31 -4.67
C ALA A 77 8.53 -12.38 -5.48
N VAL A 78 8.01 -12.02 -6.65
CA VAL A 78 7.20 -12.90 -7.51
C VAL A 78 8.04 -13.78 -8.44
N GLN A 79 9.36 -13.63 -8.50
CA GLN A 79 10.21 -14.31 -9.48
C GLN A 79 11.04 -15.48 -8.94
N ARG A 80 10.53 -16.20 -7.93
CA ARG A 80 11.12 -17.48 -7.46
C ARG A 80 10.08 -18.60 -7.23
N GLN A 81 9.03 -18.65 -8.05
CA GLN A 81 8.10 -19.80 -8.06
C GLN A 81 7.93 -20.41 -9.45
N SER A 82 8.99 -20.39 -10.26
CA SER A 82 9.04 -21.18 -11.49
C SER A 82 10.42 -21.83 -11.60
N GLY A 83 10.47 -23.13 -11.35
CA GLY A 83 11.62 -23.97 -11.70
C GLY A 83 12.31 -24.67 -10.54
N GLU A 84 11.66 -25.62 -9.88
CA GLU A 84 12.40 -26.75 -9.26
C GLU A 84 11.51 -28.01 -9.24
N GLU A 85 11.43 -28.70 -10.39
CA GLU A 85 11.24 -30.15 -10.37
C GLU A 85 12.61 -30.79 -10.68
N PRO A 86 13.33 -31.33 -9.68
CA PRO A 86 14.46 -32.20 -9.92
C PRO A 86 13.94 -33.64 -9.87
N ARG A 87 13.54 -34.20 -11.01
CA ARG A 87 13.35 -35.65 -11.14
C ARG A 87 14.04 -36.20 -12.37
N HIS A 88 15.35 -36.02 -12.39
CA HIS A 88 16.23 -36.96 -13.06
C HIS A 88 16.56 -38.07 -12.05
N THR A 89 15.91 -39.22 -12.18
CA THR A 89 16.34 -40.46 -11.51
C THR A 89 16.51 -41.51 -12.62
N PRO A 90 17.74 -41.82 -13.05
CA PRO A 90 18.01 -43.04 -13.79
C PRO A 90 18.30 -44.19 -12.81
N CYS A 91 18.32 -45.42 -13.34
CA CYS A 91 18.60 -46.71 -12.67
C CYS A 91 17.38 -47.26 -11.92
N TYR A 92 16.69 -48.31 -12.39
CA TYR A 92 17.19 -49.62 -12.84
C TYR A 92 16.43 -50.17 -14.06
#